data_AF-A0A442NED3-F1
#
_entry.id   AF-A0A442NED3-F1
#
_cell.length_a   1.000
_cell.length_b   1.000
_cell.length_c   1.000
_cell.angle_alpha   90.00
_cell.angle_beta   90.00
_cell.angle_gamma   90.00
#
_symmetry.space_group_name_H-M   'P 1'
#
loop_
_entity.id
_entity.type
_entity.pdbx_description
1 polymer ?
#
loop_
_entity_poly.entity_id
_entity_poly.type
_entity_poly.pdbx_seq_one_letter_code
_entity_poly.pdbx_strand_id
1 'polypeptide(L)'
;MTVTTRFLVDLKTAAEAAKIAEGRFRREAAVRIAALEQERAFAFRRLNLMQAIAEAMASADSEEIAVASAFATLRTRLGWNSDSEARSEVIARFGQVVLAIFRASDKEESASDIPEALAGFEHWYAETRGSPFWLLFERQMQDTPRVDF
;
A
#
# COMPACT_ATOMS: atom_id res chain seq x y z
N MET A 1 -47.82 -21.11 -33.51
CA MET A 1 -47.11 -19.97 -32.85
C MET A 1 -47.04 -18.83 -33.85
N THR A 2 -47.42 -17.60 -33.50
CA THR A 2 -47.42 -16.47 -34.45
C THR A 2 -46.05 -15.79 -34.52
N VAL A 3 -45.80 -15.04 -35.60
CA VAL A 3 -44.56 -14.28 -35.78
C VAL A 3 -44.33 -13.29 -34.64
N THR A 4 -45.38 -12.62 -34.17
CA THR A 4 -45.34 -11.69 -33.03
C THR A 4 -44.93 -12.37 -31.74
N THR A 5 -45.46 -13.57 -31.44
CA THR A 5 -45.07 -14.31 -30.24
C THR A 5 -43.59 -14.69 -30.27
N ARG A 6 -43.05 -15.11 -31.42
CA ARG A 6 -41.63 -15.41 -31.58
C ARG A 6 -40.76 -14.16 -31.34
N PHE A 7 -41.12 -13.05 -31.98
CA PHE A 7 -40.39 -11.79 -31.82
C PHE A 7 -40.32 -11.32 -30.36
N LEU A 8 -41.41 -11.43 -29.60
CA LEU A 8 -41.42 -11.07 -28.17
C LEU A 8 -40.53 -12.00 -27.32
N VAL A 9 -40.46 -13.29 -27.65
CA VAL A 9 -39.56 -14.24 -26.98
C VAL A 9 -38.10 -13.89 -27.28
N ASP A 10 -37.77 -13.53 -28.51
CA ASP A 10 -36.42 -13.11 -28.90
C ASP A 10 -36.01 -11.84 -28.16
N LEU A 11 -36.90 -10.84 -28.08
CA LEU A 11 -36.65 -9.62 -27.30
C LEU A 11 -36.45 -9.89 -25.81
N LYS A 12 -37.28 -10.76 -25.21
CA LYS A 12 -37.12 -11.14 -23.80
C LYS A 12 -35.78 -11.83 -23.57
N THR A 13 -35.39 -12.71 -24.48
CA THR A 13 -34.10 -13.41 -24.42
C THR A 13 -32.94 -12.42 -24.50
N ALA A 14 -33.01 -11.46 -25.43
CA ALA A 14 -32.01 -10.40 -25.55
C ALA A 14 -31.94 -9.52 -24.29
N ALA A 15 -33.09 -9.16 -23.70
CA ALA A 15 -33.15 -8.36 -22.48
C ALA A 15 -32.51 -9.08 -21.27
N GLU A 16 -32.80 -10.36 -21.08
CA GLU A 16 -32.18 -11.15 -20.00
C GLU A 16 -30.68 -11.35 -20.25
N ALA A 17 -30.27 -11.58 -21.50
CA ALA A 17 -28.85 -11.69 -21.85
C ALA A 17 -28.09 -10.38 -21.55
N ALA A 18 -28.68 -9.23 -21.88
CA ALA A 18 -28.10 -7.92 -21.57
C ALA A 18 -27.95 -7.69 -20.06
N LYS A 19 -28.98 -8.03 -19.27
CA LYS A 19 -28.96 -7.96 -17.80
C LYS A 19 -27.85 -8.84 -17.20
N ILE A 20 -27.69 -10.07 -17.70
CA ILE A 20 -26.63 -10.99 -17.25
C ILE A 20 -25.25 -10.43 -17.60
N ALA A 21 -25.08 -9.91 -18.82
CA ALA A 21 -23.82 -9.34 -19.29
C ALA A 21 -23.41 -8.12 -18.45
N GLU A 22 -24.34 -7.20 -18.19
CA GLU A 22 -24.10 -6.06 -17.30
C GLU A 22 -23.73 -6.52 -15.88
N GLY A 23 -24.50 -7.45 -15.30
CA GLY A 23 -24.23 -7.95 -13.97
C GLY A 23 -22.85 -8.62 -13.84
N ARG A 24 -22.42 -9.35 -14.88
CA ARG A 24 -21.07 -9.92 -14.94
C ARG A 24 -20.02 -8.81 -15.00
N PHE A 25 -20.18 -7.84 -15.89
CA PHE A 25 -19.24 -6.73 -16.02
C PHE A 25 -19.10 -5.94 -14.72
N ARG A 26 -20.21 -5.65 -14.03
CA ARG A 26 -20.18 -4.95 -12.73
C ARG A 26 -19.39 -5.71 -11.67
N ARG A 27 -19.49 -7.05 -11.62
CA ARG A 27 -18.71 -7.88 -10.69
C ARG A 27 -17.22 -7.87 -11.03
N GLU A 28 -16.87 -8.01 -12.30
CA GLU A 28 -15.48 -7.94 -12.77
C GLU A 28 -14.87 -6.56 -12.50
N ALA A 29 -15.63 -5.49 -12.80
CA ALA A 29 -15.23 -4.12 -12.51
C ALA A 29 -15.03 -3.89 -11.01
N ALA A 30 -15.92 -4.38 -10.16
CA ALA A 30 -15.79 -4.25 -8.70
C ALA A 30 -14.50 -4.90 -8.18
N VAL A 31 -14.15 -6.10 -8.66
CA VAL A 31 -12.89 -6.77 -8.29
C VAL A 31 -11.68 -5.95 -8.75
N ARG A 32 -11.71 -5.43 -9.99
CA ARG A 32 -10.59 -4.63 -10.52
C ARG A 32 -10.44 -3.29 -9.80
N ILE A 33 -11.56 -2.63 -9.48
CA ILE A 33 -11.56 -1.39 -8.70
C ILE A 33 -10.95 -1.63 -7.32
N ALA A 34 -11.37 -2.68 -6.61
CA ALA A 34 -10.82 -2.99 -5.28
C ALA A 34 -9.29 -3.25 -5.33
N ALA A 35 -8.81 -3.96 -6.36
CA ALA A 35 -7.37 -4.17 -6.55
C ALA A 35 -6.61 -2.86 -6.79
N LEU A 36 -7.14 -1.97 -7.65
CA LEU A 36 -6.55 -0.66 -7.92
C LEU A 36 -6.59 0.26 -6.69
N GLU A 37 -7.66 0.21 -5.89
CA GLU A 37 -7.77 0.96 -4.65
C GLU A 37 -6.71 0.51 -3.63
N GLN A 38 -6.47 -0.79 -3.50
CA GLN A 38 -5.42 -1.33 -2.64
C GLN A 38 -4.02 -0.93 -3.12
N GLU A 39 -3.74 -1.08 -4.42
CA GLU A 39 -2.46 -0.67 -5.02
C GLU A 39 -2.18 0.81 -4.77
N ARG A 40 -3.18 1.67 -5.03
CA ARG A 40 -3.12 3.11 -4.74
C ARG A 40 -2.85 3.37 -3.26
N ALA A 41 -3.59 2.72 -2.36
CA ALA A 41 -3.40 2.90 -0.92
C ALA A 41 -1.98 2.53 -0.48
N PHE A 42 -1.43 1.43 -0.97
CA PHE A 42 -0.06 1.02 -0.64
C PHE A 42 0.99 1.97 -1.22
N ALA A 43 0.78 2.49 -2.44
CA ALA A 43 1.68 3.48 -3.04
C ALA A 43 1.77 4.76 -2.20
N PHE A 44 0.63 5.30 -1.75
CA PHE A 44 0.62 6.47 -0.87
C PHE A 44 1.20 6.20 0.51
N ARG A 45 0.97 5.01 1.09
CA ARG A 45 1.57 4.63 2.38
C ARG A 45 3.09 4.56 2.31
N ARG A 46 3.64 3.98 1.23
CA ARG A 46 5.09 4.01 0.94
C ARG A 46 5.61 5.44 0.89
N LEU A 47 5.02 6.27 0.02
CA LEU A 47 5.44 7.65 -0.16
C LEU A 47 5.43 8.42 1.17
N ASN A 48 4.31 8.37 1.89
CA ASN A 48 4.13 9.13 3.13
C ASN A 48 5.09 8.67 4.24
N LEU A 49 5.36 7.37 4.36
CA LEU A 49 6.32 6.87 5.34
C LEU A 49 7.74 7.28 4.98
N MET A 50 8.15 7.03 3.73
CA MET A 50 9.52 7.30 3.28
C MET A 50 9.85 8.80 3.33
N GLN A 51 8.88 9.65 2.97
CA GLN A 51 9.01 11.10 3.13
C GLN A 51 9.20 11.50 4.60
N ALA A 52 8.34 11.01 5.50
CA ALA A 52 8.44 11.34 6.92
C ALA A 52 9.76 10.89 7.55
N ILE A 53 10.28 9.73 7.12
CA ILE A 53 11.58 9.23 7.56
C ILE A 53 12.71 10.11 7.03
N ALA A 54 12.71 10.45 5.74
CA ALA A 54 13.73 11.32 5.17
C ALA A 54 13.75 12.70 5.83
N GLU A 55 12.58 13.30 6.09
CA GLU A 55 12.45 14.57 6.81
C GLU A 55 12.98 14.49 8.24
N ALA A 56 12.68 13.41 8.96
CA ALA A 56 13.18 13.20 10.33
C ALA A 56 14.69 12.97 10.39
N MET A 57 15.29 12.44 9.32
CA MET A 57 16.72 12.19 9.23
C MET A 57 17.52 13.42 8.78
N ALA A 58 16.91 14.34 8.02
CA ALA A 58 17.60 15.49 7.44
C ALA A 58 18.17 16.47 8.48
N SER A 59 17.64 16.48 9.71
CA SER A 59 18.10 17.33 10.81
C SER A 59 19.11 16.67 11.74
N ALA A 60 19.57 15.45 11.42
CA ALA A 60 20.45 14.69 12.29
C ALA A 60 21.93 15.03 12.07
N ASP A 61 22.65 15.27 13.18
CA ASP A 61 24.08 15.62 13.16
C ASP A 61 25.01 14.40 13.03
N SER A 62 24.48 13.18 13.11
CA SER A 62 25.23 11.93 13.00
C SER A 62 24.35 10.78 12.49
N GLU A 63 25.01 9.72 12.00
CA GLU A 63 24.32 8.48 11.59
C GLU A 63 23.47 7.90 12.73
N GLU A 64 24.02 7.87 13.94
CA GLU A 64 23.32 7.33 15.12
C GLU A 64 22.04 8.11 15.41
N ILE A 65 22.09 9.45 15.34
CA ILE A 65 20.93 10.32 15.54
C ILE A 65 19.93 10.13 14.39
N ALA A 66 20.40 10.04 13.14
CA ALA A 66 19.54 9.85 11.97
C ALA A 66 18.76 8.52 12.07
N VAL A 67 19.46 7.43 12.40
CA VAL A 67 18.86 6.10 12.57
C VAL A 67 17.85 6.09 13.72
N ALA A 68 18.19 6.71 14.86
CA ALA A 68 17.28 6.83 15.99
C ALA A 68 16.01 7.62 15.63
N SER A 69 16.14 8.75 14.92
CA SER A 69 15.03 9.58 14.44
C SER A 69 14.13 8.82 13.46
N ALA A 70 14.71 8.06 12.53
CA ALA A 70 13.96 7.23 11.60
C ALA A 70 13.12 6.16 12.34
N PHE A 71 13.71 5.47 13.31
CA PHE A 71 13.01 4.44 14.07
C PHE A 71 11.95 5.02 15.03
N ALA A 72 12.18 6.20 15.60
CA ALA A 72 11.16 6.92 16.38
C ALA A 72 9.96 7.29 15.50
N THR A 73 10.22 7.80 14.28
CA THR A 73 9.19 8.11 13.28
C THR A 73 8.42 6.85 12.87
N LEU A 74 9.10 5.75 12.59
CA LEU A 74 8.48 4.48 12.22
C LEU A 74 7.54 3.96 13.33
N ARG A 75 8.02 3.91 14.58
CA ARG A 75 7.19 3.50 15.73
C ARG A 75 5.96 4.38 15.90
N THR A 76 6.13 5.70 15.79
CA THR A 76 5.05 6.68 15.91
C THR A 76 3.99 6.46 14.82
N ARG A 77 4.42 6.31 13.56
CA ARG A 77 3.53 6.06 12.44
C ARG A 77 2.78 4.73 12.57
N LEU A 78 3.38 3.72 13.18
CA LEU A 78 2.75 2.42 13.42
C LEU A 78 1.92 2.36 14.73
N GLY A 79 1.92 3.43 15.54
CA GLY A 79 1.26 3.44 16.85
C GLY A 79 1.86 2.43 17.84
N TRP A 80 3.16 2.17 17.75
CA TRP A 80 3.86 1.22 18.62
C TRP A 80 4.35 1.91 19.89
N ASN A 81 3.60 1.70 20.97
CA ASN A 81 3.85 2.34 22.27
C ASN A 81 4.66 1.45 23.23
N SER A 82 4.95 0.22 22.82
CA SER A 82 5.74 -0.75 23.59
C SER A 82 6.54 -1.65 22.65
N ASP A 83 7.66 -2.15 23.13
CA ASP A 83 8.45 -3.12 22.39
C ASP A 83 7.84 -4.53 22.52
N SER A 84 8.00 -5.31 21.45
CA SER A 84 7.80 -6.75 21.46
C SER A 84 8.84 -7.37 20.54
N GLU A 85 9.18 -8.64 20.72
CA GLU A 85 10.19 -9.32 19.91
C GLU A 85 9.90 -9.19 18.40
N ALA A 86 8.63 -9.37 18.01
CA ALA A 86 8.20 -9.21 16.63
C ALA A 86 8.36 -7.77 16.10
N ARG A 87 8.11 -6.74 16.93
CA ARG A 87 8.30 -5.33 16.56
C ARG A 87 9.79 -5.00 16.42
N SER A 88 10.61 -5.48 17.36
CA SER A 88 12.06 -5.31 17.31
C SER A 88 12.68 -5.93 16.06
N GLU A 89 12.21 -7.10 15.65
CA GLU A 89 12.63 -7.75 14.40
C GLU A 89 12.30 -6.90 13.17
N VAL A 90 11.08 -6.35 13.11
CA VAL A 90 10.67 -5.46 12.00
C VAL A 90 11.56 -4.22 11.95
N ILE A 91 11.84 -3.60 13.08
CA ILE A 91 12.71 -2.41 13.15
C ILE A 91 14.13 -2.76 12.71
N ALA A 92 14.68 -3.88 13.18
CA ALA A 92 16.02 -4.32 12.80
C ALA A 92 16.13 -4.57 11.28
N ARG A 93 15.13 -5.21 10.67
CA ARG A 93 15.08 -5.43 9.22
C ARG A 93 14.90 -4.14 8.44
N PHE A 94 14.03 -3.24 8.92
CA PHE A 94 13.82 -1.92 8.31
C PHE A 94 15.07 -1.04 8.40
N GLY A 95 16.00 -1.33 9.32
CA GLY A 95 17.28 -0.63 9.45
C GLY A 95 18.09 -0.59 8.15
N GLN A 96 18.01 -1.60 7.27
CA GLN A 96 18.69 -1.56 5.97
C GLN A 96 18.17 -0.43 5.07
N VAL A 97 16.87 -0.16 5.12
CA VAL A 97 16.24 0.96 4.39
C VAL A 97 16.74 2.29 4.93
N VAL A 98 16.78 2.43 6.27
CA VAL A 98 17.25 3.64 6.94
C VAL A 98 18.72 3.93 6.60
N LEU A 99 19.58 2.91 6.65
CA LEU A 99 20.99 3.06 6.28
C LEU A 99 21.16 3.46 4.81
N ALA A 100 20.34 2.91 3.89
CA ALA A 100 20.35 3.31 2.50
C ALA A 100 19.96 4.78 2.30
N ILE A 101 18.97 5.28 3.05
CA ILE A 101 18.57 6.70 3.03
C ILE A 101 19.73 7.58 3.50
N PHE A 102 20.34 7.25 4.65
CA PHE A 102 21.44 8.04 5.21
C PHE A 102 22.64 8.15 4.26
N ARG A 103 23.05 7.02 3.66
CA ARG A 103 24.17 6.99 2.71
C ARG A 103 23.89 7.78 1.44
N ALA A 104 22.64 7.82 0.98
CA ALA A 104 22.24 8.58 -0.20
C ALA A 104 22.32 10.10 0.03
N SER A 105 22.20 10.57 1.28
CA SER A 105 22.35 11.99 1.62
C SER A 105 23.80 12.49 1.51
N ASP A 106 24.79 11.60 1.63
CA ASP A 106 26.22 11.93 1.66
C ASP A 106 26.90 11.78 0.28
N LYS A 107 26.24 11.10 -0.68
CA LYS A 107 26.77 10.84 -2.02
C LYS A 107 25.72 11.14 -3.10
N GLU A 108 25.78 12.34 -3.67
CA GLU A 108 24.91 12.80 -4.78
C GLU A 108 24.90 11.86 -6.01
N GLU A 109 25.91 11.00 -6.17
CA GLU A 109 26.18 10.26 -7.42
C GLU A 109 26.01 8.73 -7.32
N SER A 110 25.73 8.18 -6.13
CA SER A 110 25.48 6.73 -6.01
C SER A 110 24.07 6.38 -6.47
N ALA A 111 23.96 5.34 -7.32
CA ALA A 111 22.71 4.62 -7.52
C ALA A 111 22.18 4.24 -6.14
N SER A 112 21.13 4.93 -5.70
CA SER A 112 20.61 4.77 -4.36
C SER A 112 19.99 3.39 -4.23
N ASP A 113 20.55 2.56 -3.33
CA ASP A 113 20.01 1.22 -3.02
C ASP A 113 18.67 1.30 -2.26
N ILE A 114 18.10 2.50 -2.03
CA ILE A 114 16.84 2.68 -1.28
C ILE A 114 15.69 1.86 -1.88
N PRO A 115 15.41 1.88 -3.20
CA PRO A 115 14.32 1.11 -3.77
C PRO A 115 14.51 -0.40 -3.58
N GLU A 116 15.75 -0.89 -3.70
CA GLU A 116 16.08 -2.30 -3.52
C GLU A 116 15.97 -2.72 -2.05
N ALA A 117 16.49 -1.91 -1.12
CA ALA A 117 16.39 -2.15 0.31
C ALA A 117 14.92 -2.16 0.78
N LEU A 118 14.10 -1.23 0.27
CA LEU A 118 12.67 -1.18 0.59
C LEU A 118 11.94 -2.41 0.02
N ALA A 119 12.20 -2.77 -1.24
CA ALA A 119 11.62 -3.97 -1.85
C ALA A 119 12.01 -5.25 -1.10
N GLY A 120 13.28 -5.37 -0.68
CA GLY A 120 13.77 -6.49 0.12
C GLY A 120 13.09 -6.59 1.49
N PHE A 121 12.88 -5.45 2.16
CA PHE A 121 12.12 -5.41 3.41
C PHE A 121 10.66 -5.83 3.21
N GLU A 122 9.99 -5.31 2.19
CA GLU A 122 8.59 -5.63 1.89
C GLU A 122 8.40 -7.11 1.60
N HIS A 123 9.30 -7.68 0.80
CA HIS A 123 9.30 -9.10 0.47
C HIS A 123 9.48 -9.96 1.72
N TRP A 124 10.51 -9.68 2.53
CA TRP A 124 10.75 -10.38 3.79
C TRP A 124 9.53 -10.32 4.72
N TYR A 125 8.91 -9.14 4.87
CA TYR A 125 7.75 -8.99 5.74
C TYR A 125 6.57 -9.83 5.23
N ALA A 126 6.30 -9.79 3.92
CA ALA A 126 5.22 -10.56 3.31
C ALA A 126 5.41 -12.07 3.48
N GLU A 127 6.62 -12.58 3.27
CA GLU A 127 6.92 -14.00 3.47
C GLU A 127 6.81 -14.43 4.93
N THR A 128 7.33 -13.62 5.86
CA THR A 128 7.41 -13.98 7.28
C THR A 128 6.07 -13.80 8.01
N ARG A 129 5.23 -12.85 7.57
CA ARG A 129 3.97 -12.48 8.25
C ARG A 129 2.72 -12.87 7.47
N GLY A 130 2.86 -13.35 6.23
CA GLY A 130 1.75 -13.75 5.37
C GLY A 130 0.85 -12.59 4.90
N SER A 131 1.30 -11.33 5.08
CA SER A 131 0.54 -10.15 4.71
C SER A 131 1.45 -8.96 4.39
N PRO A 132 1.06 -8.04 3.50
CA PRO A 132 1.85 -6.85 3.20
C PRO A 132 2.04 -5.95 4.42
N PHE A 133 3.25 -5.43 4.60
CA PHE A 133 3.58 -4.47 5.67
C PHE A 133 2.62 -3.27 5.71
N TRP A 134 2.22 -2.79 4.53
CA TRP A 134 1.35 -1.63 4.35
C TRP A 134 -0.06 -1.79 4.91
N LEU A 135 -0.49 -3.01 5.25
CA LEU A 135 -1.76 -3.22 5.96
C LEU A 135 -1.70 -2.73 7.42
N LEU A 136 -0.51 -2.62 8.03
CA LEU A 136 -0.38 -2.08 9.39
C LEU A 136 -0.88 -0.63 9.52
N PHE A 137 -0.93 0.11 8.41
CA PHE A 137 -1.38 1.50 8.36
C PHE A 137 -2.89 1.66 8.16
N GLU A 138 -3.64 0.58 7.95
CA GLU A 138 -5.10 0.67 7.69
C GLU A 138 -5.88 1.29 8.84
N ARG A 139 -5.40 1.15 10.08
CA ARG A 139 -6.06 1.73 11.26
C ARG A 139 -5.93 3.25 11.38
N GLN A 140 -5.19 3.93 10.50
CA GLN A 140 -4.98 5.39 10.57
C GLN A 140 -5.74 6.22 9.51
N MET A 141 -6.47 5.61 8.58
CA MET A 141 -7.32 6.37 7.65
C MET A 141 -8.75 6.38 8.19
N GLN A 142 -9.12 7.43 8.93
CA GLN A 142 -10.52 7.84 8.97
C GLN A 142 -10.89 8.24 7.54
N ASP A 143 -11.80 7.49 6.94
CA ASP A 143 -12.29 7.71 5.58
C ASP A 143 -12.67 9.18 5.39
N THR A 144 -12.00 9.85 4.46
CA THR A 144 -12.49 11.12 3.94
C THR A 144 -13.88 10.84 3.36
N PRO A 145 -14.94 11.56 3.77
CA PRO A 145 -16.29 11.28 3.29
C PRO A 145 -16.31 11.33 1.76
N ARG A 146 -16.77 10.24 1.12
CA ARG A 146 -17.15 10.29 -0.29
C ARG A 146 -18.30 11.29 -0.41
N VAL A 147 -18.03 12.45 -0.98
CA VAL A 147 -19.07 13.37 -1.44
C VAL A 147 -19.61 12.77 -2.74
N ASP A 148 -20.85 12.28 -2.70
CA ASP A 148 -21.58 11.96 -3.93
C ASP A 148 -21.81 13.28 -4.68
N PHE A 149 -21.25 13.40 -5.90
CA PHE A 149 -21.53 14.49 -6.84
C PHE A 149 -22.58 14.03 -7.86
#